data_AF-A0A660N6M4-F1
#
_entry.id   AF-A0A660N6M4-F1
#
_cell.length_a   1.000
_cell.length_b   1.000
_cell.length_c   1.000
_cell.angle_alpha   90.00
_cell.angle_beta   90.00
_cell.angle_gamma   90.00
#
_symmetry.space_group_name_H-M   'P 1'
#
loop_
_entity.id
_entity.type
_entity.pdbx_description
1 polymer ?
#
loop_
_entity_poly.entity_id
_entity_poly.type
_entity_poly.pdbx_seq_one_letter_code
_entity_poly.pdbx_strand_id
1 'polypeptide(L)'
;MDFRPIFVSLKTASISIVCTFFLGIALAAWVTTIQSKKKKAMIDGILTLPMVLPPTVAGFFLLYLFGAKRPIGKIFEKIFGMPIVFSFGATVIAAVAISLPLMYRSAR
;
A
#
# COMPACT_ATOMS: atom_id res chain seq x y z
N MET A 1 15.10 -27.73 -6.46
CA MET A 1 14.71 -26.33 -6.65
C MET A 1 13.68 -25.97 -5.60
N ASP A 2 13.93 -24.95 -4.79
CA ASP A 2 13.01 -24.54 -3.73
C ASP A 2 11.89 -23.65 -4.28
N PHE A 3 10.69 -24.21 -4.44
CA PHE A 3 9.53 -23.49 -5.00
C PHE A 3 8.81 -22.58 -3.99
N ARG A 4 9.27 -22.56 -2.73
CA ARG A 4 8.63 -21.80 -1.63
C ARG A 4 8.51 -20.30 -1.93
N PRO A 5 9.53 -19.60 -2.49
CA PRO A 5 9.43 -18.18 -2.81
C PRO A 5 8.34 -17.87 -3.83
N ILE A 6 8.19 -18.75 -4.83
CA ILE A 6 7.17 -18.60 -5.89
C ILE A 6 5.77 -18.64 -5.29
N PHE A 7 5.53 -19.58 -4.36
CA PHE A 7 4.23 -19.69 -3.71
C PHE A 7 3.91 -18.47 -2.83
N VAL A 8 4.90 -17.95 -2.09
CA VAL A 8 4.72 -16.73 -1.29
C VAL A 8 4.45 -15.53 -2.19
N SER A 9 5.23 -15.34 -3.25
CA SER A 9 5.03 -14.26 -4.23
C SER A 9 3.66 -14.33 -4.89
N LEU A 10 3.22 -15.52 -5.31
CA LEU A 10 1.91 -15.71 -5.94
C LEU A 10 0.76 -15.41 -4.97
N LYS A 11 0.88 -15.87 -3.73
CA LYS A 11 -0.09 -15.59 -2.67
C LYS A 11 -0.16 -14.09 -2.36
N THR A 12 0.99 -13.43 -2.19
CA THR A 12 1.08 -11.99 -1.96
C THR A 12 0.50 -11.21 -3.13
N ALA A 13 0.88 -11.56 -4.37
CA ALA A 13 0.40 -10.91 -5.58
C ALA A 13 -1.13 -11.01 -5.68
N SER A 14 -1.69 -12.21 -5.54
CA SER A 14 -3.15 -12.43 -5.66
C SER A 14 -3.94 -11.56 -4.66
N ILE A 15 -3.53 -11.55 -3.39
CA ILE A 15 -4.19 -10.74 -2.37
C ILE A 15 -4.00 -9.24 -2.65
N SER A 16 -2.79 -8.83 -3.00
CA SER A 16 -2.50 -7.42 -3.29
C SER A 16 -3.27 -6.90 -4.50
N ILE A 17 -3.45 -7.69 -5.56
CA ILE A 17 -4.23 -7.32 -6.74
C ILE A 17 -5.68 -7.05 -6.37
N VAL A 18 -6.31 -7.96 -5.62
CA VAL A 18 -7.69 -7.79 -5.16
C VAL A 18 -7.82 -6.53 -4.32
N CYS A 19 -6.95 -6.35 -3.31
CA CYS A 19 -6.97 -5.17 -2.46
C CYS A 19 -6.75 -3.87 -3.25
N THR A 20 -5.73 -3.83 -4.11
CA THR A 20 -5.39 -2.66 -4.93
C THR A 20 -6.48 -2.34 -5.94
N PHE A 21 -7.12 -3.33 -6.53
CA PHE A 21 -8.22 -3.14 -7.48
C PHE A 21 -9.39 -2.41 -6.81
N PHE A 22 -9.90 -2.94 -5.70
CA PHE A 22 -11.02 -2.33 -4.99
C PHE A 22 -10.65 -0.96 -4.40
N LEU A 23 -9.49 -0.84 -3.75
CA LEU A 23 -9.06 0.42 -3.15
C LEU A 23 -8.75 1.49 -4.20
N GLY A 24 -8.05 1.13 -5.28
CA GLY A 24 -7.68 2.04 -6.35
C GLY A 24 -8.91 2.63 -7.06
N ILE A 25 -9.90 1.79 -7.38
CA ILE A 25 -11.16 2.23 -7.99
C ILE A 25 -11.97 3.10 -7.02
N ALA A 26 -12.11 2.68 -5.75
CA ALA A 26 -12.84 3.46 -4.75
C ALA A 26 -12.22 4.84 -4.54
N LEU A 27 -10.89 4.93 -4.49
CA LEU A 27 -10.16 6.19 -4.39
C LEU A 27 -10.32 7.04 -5.64
N ALA A 28 -10.21 6.46 -6.84
CA ALA A 28 -10.43 7.18 -8.11
C ALA A 28 -11.84 7.78 -8.17
N ALA A 29 -12.85 6.96 -7.89
CA ALA A 29 -14.24 7.41 -7.82
C ALA A 29 -14.42 8.55 -6.80
N TRP A 30 -13.88 8.38 -5.58
CA TRP A 30 -13.98 9.39 -4.53
C TRP A 30 -13.32 10.72 -4.94
N VAL A 31 -12.14 10.68 -5.54
CA VAL A 31 -11.42 11.90 -5.97
C VAL A 31 -12.12 12.58 -7.15
N THR A 32 -12.80 11.84 -8.04
CA THR A 32 -13.62 12.45 -9.09
C THR A 32 -14.85 13.19 -8.56
N THR A 33 -15.39 12.79 -7.41
CA THR A 33 -16.52 13.48 -6.76
C THR A 33 -16.12 14.82 -6.12
N ILE A 34 -14.83 15.09 -5.92
CA ILE A 34 -14.36 16.32 -5.28
C ILE A 34 -14.48 17.50 -6.24
N GLN A 35 -15.37 18.45 -5.92
CA GLN A 35 -15.62 19.63 -6.76
C GLN A 35 -14.48 20.66 -6.72
N SER A 36 -13.72 20.74 -5.63
CA SER A 36 -12.62 21.71 -5.51
C SER A 36 -11.36 21.23 -6.24
N LYS A 37 -10.99 21.93 -7.32
CA LYS A 37 -9.77 21.65 -8.11
C LYS A 37 -8.49 21.61 -7.25
N LYS A 38 -8.38 22.48 -6.23
CA LYS A 38 -7.21 22.54 -5.34
C LYS A 38 -7.11 21.29 -4.45
N LYS A 39 -8.23 20.85 -3.85
CA LYS A 39 -8.27 19.62 -3.03
C LYS A 39 -7.99 18.38 -3.88
N LYS A 40 -8.56 18.32 -5.09
CA LYS A 40 -8.31 17.24 -6.06
C LYS A 40 -6.83 17.13 -6.40
N ALA A 41 -6.19 18.23 -6.77
CA ALA A 41 -4.76 18.26 -7.11
C ALA A 41 -3.85 17.86 -5.93
N MET A 42 -4.20 18.26 -4.70
CA MET A 42 -3.44 17.89 -3.51
C MET A 42 -3.54 16.38 -3.23
N ILE A 43 -4.73 15.79 -3.33
CA ILE A 43 -4.94 14.36 -3.12
C ILE A 43 -4.28 13.55 -4.23
N ASP A 44 -4.42 13.97 -5.50
CA ASP A 44 -3.72 13.38 -6.64
C ASP A 44 -2.20 13.37 -6.41
N GLY A 45 -1.64 14.46 -5.91
CA GLY A 45 -0.22 14.57 -5.58
C GLY A 45 0.22 13.58 -4.50
N ILE A 46 -0.56 13.44 -3.42
CA ILE A 46 -0.27 12.48 -2.34
C ILE A 46 -0.38 11.04 -2.85
N LEU A 47 -1.44 10.73 -3.60
CA LEU A 47 -1.68 9.38 -4.13
C LEU A 47 -0.62 8.96 -5.15
N THR A 48 -0.08 9.91 -5.93
CA THR A 48 0.98 9.63 -6.91
C THR A 48 2.39 9.78 -6.36
N LEU A 49 2.55 10.28 -5.12
CA LEU A 49 3.84 10.42 -4.45
C LEU A 49 4.68 9.13 -4.42
N PRO A 50 4.12 7.94 -4.14
CA PRO A 50 4.90 6.71 -4.13
C PRO A 50 5.48 6.35 -5.51
N MET A 51 4.89 6.85 -6.60
CA MET A 51 5.36 6.60 -7.97
C MET A 51 6.59 7.45 -8.34
N VAL A 52 6.74 8.63 -7.73
CA VAL A 52 7.90 9.51 -7.95
C VAL A 52 9.04 9.23 -6.98
N LEU A 53 8.76 8.58 -5.85
CA LEU A 53 9.77 8.14 -4.90
C LEU A 53 10.43 6.83 -5.38
N PRO A 54 11.74 6.64 -5.14
CA PRO A 54 12.37 5.34 -5.34
C PRO A 54 11.68 4.26 -4.50
N PRO A 55 11.54 3.02 -5.00
CA PRO A 55 10.85 1.94 -4.29
C PRO A 55 11.49 1.63 -2.93
N THR A 56 12.81 1.83 -2.81
CA THR A 56 13.55 1.69 -1.54
C THR A 56 13.10 2.72 -0.49
N VAL A 57 12.86 3.96 -0.91
CA VAL A 57 12.41 5.03 -0.01
C VAL A 57 10.97 4.78 0.43
N ALA A 58 10.10 4.35 -0.49
CA ALA A 58 8.74 3.92 -0.14
C ALA A 58 8.76 2.76 0.88
N GLY A 59 9.61 1.76 0.66
CA GLY A 59 9.81 0.66 1.61
C GLY A 59 10.28 1.14 2.99
N PHE A 60 11.25 2.06 3.04
CA PHE A 60 11.71 2.66 4.29
C PHE A 60 10.60 3.45 5.01
N PHE A 61 9.78 4.22 4.28
CA PHE A 61 8.62 4.90 4.85
C PHE A 61 7.64 3.91 5.48
N LEU A 62 7.33 2.81 4.80
CA LEU A 62 6.49 1.75 5.35
C LEU A 62 7.11 1.17 6.62
N LEU A 63 8.40 0.83 6.62
CA LEU A 63 9.10 0.35 7.82
C LEU A 63 9.06 1.38 8.96
N TYR A 64 9.18 2.66 8.64
CA TYR A 64 9.12 3.74 9.61
C TYR A 64 7.72 3.92 10.21
N LEU A 65 6.66 3.75 9.42
CA LEU A 65 5.27 3.79 9.87
C LEU A 65 4.92 2.56 10.72
N PHE A 66 5.27 1.38 10.23
CA PHE A 66 4.90 0.09 10.80
C PHE A 66 5.92 -0.47 11.82
N GLY A 67 7.01 0.26 12.09
CA GLY A 67 8.04 -0.17 13.03
C GLY A 67 7.47 -0.48 14.41
N ALA A 68 7.99 -1.51 15.08
CA ALA A 68 7.46 -2.01 16.36
C ALA A 68 7.34 -0.94 17.46
N LYS A 69 8.21 0.08 17.45
CA LYS A 69 8.20 1.18 18.43
C LYS A 69 7.19 2.30 18.11
N ARG A 70 6.53 2.26 16.96
CA ARG A 70 5.66 3.33 16.44
C ARG A 70 4.19 3.04 16.74
N PRO A 71 3.33 4.07 16.87
CA PRO A 71 1.93 3.87 17.28
C PRO A 71 1.16 2.91 16.36
N ILE A 72 1.36 3.00 15.03
CA ILE A 72 0.72 2.10 14.07
C ILE A 72 1.22 0.65 14.24
N GLY A 73 2.53 0.46 14.40
CA GLY A 73 3.12 -0.84 14.69
C GLY A 73 2.59 -1.45 16.00
N LYS A 74 2.51 -0.64 17.07
CA LYS A 74 1.96 -1.06 18.38
C LYS A 74 0.48 -1.41 18.33
N ILE A 75 -0.32 -0.68 17.56
CA ILE A 75 -1.75 -0.99 17.36
C ILE A 75 -1.88 -2.35 16.67
N PHE A 76 -1.08 -2.59 15.62
CA PHE A 76 -1.05 -3.89 14.95
C PHE A 76 -0.62 -5.02 15.88
N GLU A 77 0.44 -4.81 16.66
CA GLU A 77 0.92 -5.78 17.65
C GLU A 77 -0.13 -6.07 18.72
N LYS A 78 -0.90 -5.06 19.15
CA LYS A 78 -2.00 -5.23 20.12
C LYS A 78 -3.18 -6.01 19.53
N ILE A 79 -3.52 -5.81 18.26
CA ILE A 79 -4.67 -6.48 17.62
C ILE A 79 -4.33 -7.90 17.20
N PHE A 80 -3.15 -8.11 16.61
CA PHE A 80 -2.74 -9.38 16.00
C PHE A 80 -1.75 -10.19 16.85
N GLY A 81 -1.27 -9.63 17.97
CA GLY A 81 -0.33 -10.30 18.87
C GLY A 81 1.10 -10.47 18.32
N MET A 82 1.39 -9.92 17.14
CA MET A 82 2.67 -10.08 16.45
C MET A 82 3.13 -8.79 15.78
N PRO A 83 4.46 -8.54 15.70
CA PRO A 83 5.00 -7.43 14.96
C PRO A 83 4.70 -7.60 13.46
N ILE A 84 4.20 -6.55 12.83
CA ILE A 84 3.86 -6.59 11.40
C ILE A 84 5.11 -6.62 10.51
N VAL A 85 6.22 -6.01 10.96
CA VAL A 85 7.47 -5.92 10.21
C VAL A 85 8.06 -7.32 10.00
N PHE A 86 8.50 -7.61 8.77
CA PHE A 86 8.98 -8.94 8.35
C PHE A 86 7.91 -10.05 8.36
N SER A 87 6.62 -9.71 8.43
CA SER A 87 5.53 -10.67 8.28
C SER A 87 5.00 -10.77 6.84
N PHE A 88 4.25 -11.83 6.56
CA PHE A 88 3.49 -11.95 5.31
C PHE A 88 2.57 -10.73 5.08
N GLY A 89 1.92 -10.22 6.14
CA GLY A 89 1.05 -9.04 6.05
C GLY A 89 1.79 -7.80 5.57
N ALA A 90 3.02 -7.57 6.04
CA ALA A 90 3.85 -6.46 5.56
C ALA A 90 4.19 -6.58 4.07
N THR A 91 4.40 -7.81 3.56
CA THR A 91 4.64 -8.00 2.11
C THR A 91 3.42 -7.61 1.27
N VAL A 92 2.21 -7.96 1.75
CA VAL A 92 0.96 -7.58 1.09
C VAL A 92 0.74 -6.07 1.13
N ILE A 93 0.93 -5.45 2.30
CA ILE A 93 0.77 -3.99 2.46
C ILE A 93 1.76 -3.23 1.58
N ALA A 94 3.02 -3.67 1.51
CA ALA A 94 4.02 -3.07 0.64
C ALA A 94 3.64 -3.21 -0.85
N ALA A 95 3.21 -4.39 -1.27
CA ALA A 95 2.75 -4.62 -2.64
C ALA A 95 1.54 -3.74 -3.00
N VAL A 96 0.57 -3.59 -2.09
CA VAL A 96 -0.58 -2.71 -2.27
C VAL A 96 -0.15 -1.25 -2.36
N ALA A 97 0.69 -0.77 -1.43
CA ALA A 97 1.13 0.63 -1.41
C ALA A 97 1.85 1.05 -2.69
N ILE A 98 2.62 0.14 -3.31
CA ILE A 98 3.34 0.40 -4.57
C ILE A 98 2.42 0.27 -5.79
N SER A 99 1.48 -0.68 -5.80
CA SER A 99 0.59 -0.91 -6.94
C SER A 99 -0.64 0.01 -6.98
N LEU A 100 -1.07 0.55 -5.84
CA LEU A 100 -2.19 1.49 -5.70
C LEU A 100 -2.06 2.75 -6.56
N PRO A 101 -0.94 3.52 -6.58
CA PRO A 101 -0.80 4.68 -7.46
C PRO A 101 -0.95 4.33 -8.95
N LEU A 102 -0.51 3.15 -9.35
CA LEU A 102 -0.61 2.67 -10.73
C LEU A 102 -2.07 2.41 -11.09
N MET A 103 -2.79 1.65 -10.26
CA MET A 103 -4.22 1.36 -10.46
C MET A 103 -5.07 2.64 -10.43
N TYR A 104 -4.79 3.53 -9.47
CA TYR A 104 -5.47 4.82 -9.36
C TYR A 104 -5.33 5.66 -10.63
N ARG A 105 -4.13 5.72 -11.22
CA ARG A 105 -3.90 6.41 -12.49
C ARG A 105 -4.62 5.76 -13.67
N SER A 106 -4.79 4.44 -13.66
CA SER A 106 -5.53 3.73 -14.71
C SER A 106 -7.05 3.89 -14.60
N ALA A 107 -7.58 4.05 -13.38
CA ALA A 107 -9.02 4.15 -13.11
C ALA A 107 -9.59 5.59 -13.18
N ARG A 108 -8.72 6.61 -13.20
CA ARG A 108 -9.06 8.04 -13.25
C ARG A 108 -9.02 8.58 -14.67
#